data_AF-A0A969LJM3-F1
#
_entry.id   AF-A0A969LJM3-F1
#
_cell.length_a   1.000
_cell.length_b   1.000
_cell.length_c   1.000
_cell.angle_alpha   90.00
_cell.angle_beta   90.00
_cell.angle_gamma   90.00
#
_symmetry.space_group_name_H-M   'P 1'
#
loop_
_entity.id
_entity.type
_entity.pdbx_description
1 polymer ?
#
loop_
_entity_poly.entity_id
_entity_poly.type
_entity_poly.pdbx_seq_one_letter_code
_entity_poly.pdbx_strand_id
1 'polypeptide(L)'
;MPCRLHFELNRTAVRLILNAPSDARRILEYRADQWILNLLPWALVLLLAGLVMLAYADRNVATDTAAGIILMTAGVAGTAFVLFRRANPGKPVLVLSPAGLTLRIVSLKEVHIPWHEVQAVDAIDFSVWSPRFPYRVRFRDCTAVLVSKAFYDAHIHVASAFMRGPGWESLFRARDDGRVHIALHHDQLSVPSGELRAAVEARWRAFRERSTESLSTVPSGPRISIPDRTALITSPWSFLKIAVPLAGIVVLGAKRARHLGDGGAAAGPPRTRGAGARAQA
;
A
#
# COMPACT_ATOMS: atom_id res chain seq x y z
N MET A 1 -13.09 0.95 39.31
CA MET A 1 -12.40 2.16 38.81
C MET A 1 -11.20 1.80 37.90
N PRO A 2 -11.37 1.45 36.60
CA PRO A 2 -10.24 1.22 35.68
C PRO A 2 -10.13 2.23 34.52
N CYS A 3 -11.04 3.19 34.36
CA CYS A 3 -11.06 4.10 33.20
C CYS A 3 -10.04 5.25 33.22
N ARG A 4 -9.37 5.52 34.36
CA ARG A 4 -8.44 6.67 34.47
C ARG A 4 -7.03 6.38 33.94
N LEU A 5 -6.61 5.11 33.92
CA LEU A 5 -5.28 4.69 33.43
C LEU A 5 -5.19 4.62 31.91
N HIS A 6 -6.28 4.27 31.22
CA HIS A 6 -6.30 4.16 29.76
C HIS A 6 -6.23 5.53 29.05
N PHE A 7 -6.67 6.60 29.73
CA PHE A 7 -6.69 7.96 29.18
C PHE A 7 -5.34 8.68 29.34
N GLU A 8 -4.61 8.45 30.44
CA GLU A 8 -3.25 8.97 30.64
C GLU A 8 -2.24 8.30 29.70
N LEU A 9 -2.31 6.97 29.51
CA LEU A 9 -1.50 6.27 28.50
C LEU A 9 -1.71 6.81 27.08
N ASN A 10 -2.94 7.20 26.75
CA ASN A 10 -3.25 7.78 25.44
C ASN A 10 -2.69 9.20 25.30
N ARG A 11 -2.67 10.02 26.36
CA ARG A 11 -2.04 11.36 26.33
C ARG A 11 -0.53 11.30 26.19
N THR A 12 0.15 10.38 26.87
CA THR A 12 1.60 10.21 26.75
C THR A 12 1.98 9.63 25.39
N ALA A 13 1.23 8.66 24.89
CA ALA A 13 1.42 8.12 23.54
C ALA A 13 1.19 9.20 22.46
N VAL A 14 0.13 9.99 22.57
CA VAL A 14 -0.17 11.08 21.63
C VAL A 14 0.88 12.19 21.68
N ARG A 15 1.40 12.57 22.86
CA ARG A 15 2.52 13.53 22.96
C ARG A 15 3.83 12.98 22.43
N LEU A 16 4.13 11.69 22.66
CA LEU A 16 5.30 11.02 22.11
C LEU A 16 5.23 10.94 20.58
N ILE A 17 4.03 10.75 20.01
CA ILE A 17 3.79 10.73 18.56
C ILE A 17 3.88 12.14 17.97
N LEU A 18 3.31 13.16 18.62
CA LEU A 18 3.35 14.55 18.14
C LEU A 18 4.77 15.15 18.16
N ASN A 19 5.62 14.76 19.12
CA ASN A 19 7.01 15.21 19.20
C ASN A 19 8.02 14.23 18.57
N ALA A 20 7.59 13.06 18.09
CA ALA A 20 8.49 12.07 17.46
C ALA A 20 9.30 12.63 16.28
N PRO A 21 8.76 13.50 15.41
CA PRO A 21 9.55 14.12 14.35
C PRO A 21 10.64 15.04 14.92
N SER A 22 10.36 15.73 16.03
CA SER A 22 11.24 16.73 16.64
C SER A 22 12.36 16.16 17.51
N ASP A 23 12.20 14.96 18.08
CA ASP A 23 13.28 14.32 18.86
C ASP A 23 14.27 13.62 17.94
N ALA A 24 15.34 14.34 17.59
CA ALA A 24 16.39 13.86 16.68
C ALA A 24 17.11 12.60 17.21
N ARG A 25 17.17 12.36 18.53
CA ARG A 25 17.91 11.23 19.09
C ARG A 25 17.19 9.88 18.92
N ARG A 26 15.92 9.89 18.54
CA ARG A 26 15.13 8.68 18.35
C ARG A 26 15.37 8.05 16.99
N ILE A 27 15.36 6.72 16.98
CA ILE A 27 15.39 5.91 15.77
C ILE A 27 13.96 5.82 15.23
N LEU A 28 13.73 6.36 14.03
CA LEU A 28 12.46 6.26 13.32
C LEU A 28 12.59 5.22 12.22
N GLU A 29 11.68 4.25 12.25
CA GLU A 29 11.61 3.20 11.23
C GLU A 29 10.37 3.40 10.36
N TYR A 30 10.57 3.60 9.06
CA TYR A 30 9.53 3.68 8.06
C TYR A 30 9.50 2.38 7.24
N ARG A 31 8.30 1.81 7.09
CA ARG A 31 8.08 0.52 6.43
C ARG A 31 7.20 0.72 5.20
N ALA A 32 7.59 0.11 4.08
CA ALA A 32 6.80 0.15 2.85
C ALA A 32 5.69 -0.92 2.80
N ASP A 33 5.49 -1.71 3.85
CA ASP A 33 4.51 -2.83 3.83
C ASP A 33 3.05 -2.35 3.73
N GLN A 34 2.80 -1.04 3.79
CA GLN A 34 1.45 -0.47 3.76
C GLN A 34 0.75 -0.54 2.41
N TRP A 35 1.48 -0.46 1.29
CA TRP A 35 0.83 -0.61 -0.03
C TRP A 35 0.16 -1.99 -0.18
N ILE A 36 0.64 -3.00 0.56
CA ILE A 36 0.05 -4.34 0.59
C ILE A 36 -1.28 -4.33 1.36
N LEU A 37 -1.42 -3.52 2.40
CA LEU A 37 -2.69 -3.39 3.12
C LEU A 37 -3.77 -2.74 2.25
N ASN A 38 -3.38 -1.84 1.35
CA ASN A 38 -4.29 -1.28 0.35
C ASN A 38 -4.81 -2.31 -0.66
N LEU A 39 -4.20 -3.51 -0.74
CA LEU A 39 -4.70 -4.62 -1.56
C LEU A 39 -5.84 -5.38 -0.87
N LEU A 40 -5.99 -5.28 0.46
CA LEU A 40 -7.02 -5.98 1.23
C LEU A 40 -8.45 -5.73 0.72
N PRO A 41 -8.91 -4.48 0.51
CA PRO A 41 -10.26 -4.24 0.00
C PRO A 41 -10.47 -4.89 -1.37
N TRP A 42 -9.46 -4.91 -2.24
CA TRP A 42 -9.55 -5.56 -3.54
C TRP A 42 -9.66 -7.08 -3.43
N ALA A 43 -8.87 -7.69 -2.53
CA ALA A 43 -8.96 -9.12 -2.25
C ALA A 43 -10.34 -9.51 -1.70
N LEU A 44 -10.91 -8.69 -0.81
CA LEU A 44 -12.26 -8.89 -0.28
C LEU A 44 -13.35 -8.70 -1.34
N VAL A 45 -13.20 -7.73 -2.24
CA VAL A 45 -14.13 -7.54 -3.37
C VAL A 45 -14.10 -8.74 -4.31
N LEU A 46 -12.90 -9.27 -4.64
CA LEU A 46 -12.76 -10.48 -5.46
C LEU A 46 -13.40 -11.70 -4.78
N LEU A 47 -13.18 -11.85 -3.47
CA LEU A 47 -13.77 -12.91 -2.67
C LEU A 47 -15.31 -12.85 -2.70
N LEU A 48 -15.87 -11.67 -2.44
CA LEU A 48 -17.32 -11.45 -2.44
C LEU A 48 -17.91 -11.64 -3.84
N ALA A 49 -17.25 -11.15 -4.89
CA ALA A 49 -17.68 -11.34 -6.27
C ALA A 49 -17.70 -12.83 -6.64
N GLY A 50 -16.68 -13.60 -6.26
CA GLY A 50 -16.63 -15.05 -6.46
C GLY A 50 -17.77 -15.78 -5.73
N LEU A 51 -18.04 -15.41 -4.47
CA LEU A 51 -19.14 -15.97 -3.69
C LEU A 51 -20.52 -15.67 -4.29
N VAL A 52 -20.76 -14.42 -4.70
CA VAL A 52 -22.00 -14.03 -5.38
C VAL A 52 -22.15 -14.81 -6.68
N MET A 53 -21.10 -14.90 -7.49
CA MET A 53 -21.13 -15.63 -8.75
C MET A 53 -21.48 -17.10 -8.53
N LEU A 54 -20.91 -17.75 -7.52
CA LEU A 54 -21.25 -19.14 -7.15
C LEU A 54 -22.68 -19.29 -6.63
N ALA A 55 -23.19 -18.30 -5.90
CA ALA A 55 -24.56 -18.32 -5.38
C ALA A 55 -25.62 -18.20 -6.49
N TYR A 56 -25.28 -17.51 -7.59
CA TYR A 56 -26.17 -17.28 -8.74
C TYR A 56 -25.81 -18.09 -9.98
N ALA A 57 -24.76 -18.90 -9.94
CA ALA A 57 -24.32 -19.71 -11.08
C ALA A 57 -25.44 -20.69 -11.45
N ASP A 58 -25.82 -20.68 -12.74
CA ASP A 58 -26.67 -21.73 -13.28
C ASP A 58 -25.86 -23.02 -13.27
N ARG A 59 -26.38 -24.06 -12.60
CA ARG A 59 -25.68 -25.34 -12.45
C ARG A 59 -25.37 -26.01 -13.79
N ASN A 60 -26.06 -25.60 -14.86
CA ASN A 60 -25.86 -26.13 -16.20
C ASN A 60 -24.73 -25.44 -16.98
N VAL A 61 -24.17 -24.34 -16.46
CA VAL A 61 -23.12 -23.56 -17.13
C VAL A 61 -21.80 -23.73 -16.36
N ALA A 62 -21.00 -24.69 -16.79
CA ALA A 62 -19.72 -25.02 -16.15
C ALA A 62 -18.75 -23.83 -16.09
N THR A 63 -18.84 -22.90 -17.05
CA THR A 63 -17.99 -21.69 -17.11
C THR A 63 -18.28 -20.72 -15.95
N ASP A 64 -19.54 -20.58 -15.53
CA ASP A 64 -19.93 -19.64 -14.48
C ASP A 64 -19.47 -20.13 -13.11
N THR A 65 -19.60 -21.43 -12.89
CA THR A 65 -19.09 -22.10 -11.68
C THR A 65 -17.57 -22.00 -11.61
N ALA A 66 -16.87 -22.28 -12.72
CA ALA A 66 -15.40 -22.18 -12.76
C ALA A 66 -14.90 -20.76 -12.49
N ALA A 67 -15.51 -19.75 -13.10
CA ALA A 67 -15.17 -18.34 -12.87
C ALA A 67 -15.39 -17.92 -11.40
N GLY A 68 -16.50 -18.35 -10.79
CA GLY A 68 -16.78 -18.10 -9.38
C GLY A 68 -15.72 -18.72 -8.44
N ILE A 69 -15.31 -19.97 -8.70
CA ILE A 69 -14.25 -20.65 -7.95
C ILE A 69 -12.92 -19.90 -8.08
N ILE A 70 -12.54 -19.48 -9.30
CA ILE A 70 -11.28 -18.77 -9.55
C ILE A 70 -11.26 -17.44 -8.77
N LEU A 71 -12.34 -16.66 -8.86
CA LEU A 71 -12.44 -15.37 -8.15
C LEU A 71 -12.40 -15.54 -6.64
N MET A 72 -13.16 -16.51 -6.10
CA MET A 72 -13.16 -16.84 -4.68
C MET A 72 -11.76 -17.24 -4.21
N THR A 73 -11.10 -18.15 -4.93
CA THR A 73 -9.75 -18.63 -4.59
C THR A 73 -8.73 -17.50 -4.65
N ALA A 74 -8.77 -16.65 -5.67
CA ALA A 74 -7.91 -15.47 -5.76
C ALA A 74 -8.14 -14.48 -4.61
N GLY A 75 -9.40 -14.27 -4.21
CA GLY A 75 -9.76 -13.42 -3.07
C GLY A 75 -9.25 -13.98 -1.73
N VAL A 76 -9.43 -15.29 -1.49
CA VAL A 76 -8.89 -15.97 -0.30
C VAL A 76 -7.37 -15.88 -0.27
N ALA A 77 -6.70 -16.24 -1.36
CA ALA A 77 -5.24 -16.23 -1.46
C ALA A 77 -4.68 -14.81 -1.26
N GLY A 78 -5.30 -13.79 -1.88
CA GLY A 78 -4.93 -12.39 -1.69
C GLY A 78 -5.09 -11.93 -0.25
N THR A 79 -6.21 -12.26 0.39
CA THR A 79 -6.47 -11.92 1.80
C THR A 79 -5.45 -12.59 2.72
N ALA A 80 -5.21 -13.89 2.55
CA ALA A 80 -4.21 -14.64 3.30
C ALA A 80 -2.80 -14.06 3.11
N PHE A 81 -2.44 -13.70 1.87
CA PHE A 81 -1.15 -13.06 1.56
C PHE A 81 -0.98 -11.72 2.29
N VAL A 82 -2.01 -10.86 2.28
CA VAL A 82 -1.96 -9.56 2.97
C VAL A 82 -1.83 -9.76 4.49
N LEU A 83 -2.60 -10.68 5.08
CA LEU A 83 -2.51 -10.99 6.50
C LEU A 83 -1.15 -11.60 6.88
N PHE A 84 -0.61 -12.49 6.04
CA PHE A 84 0.71 -13.07 6.22
C PHE A 84 1.81 -12.01 6.18
N ARG A 85 1.77 -11.08 5.20
CA ARG A 85 2.71 -9.96 5.10
C ARG A 85 2.57 -8.98 6.26
N ARG A 86 1.37 -8.82 6.81
CA ARG A 86 1.13 -8.02 8.02
C ARG A 86 1.72 -8.68 9.26
N ALA A 87 1.59 -10.00 9.39
CA ALA A 87 2.13 -10.78 10.51
C ALA A 87 3.66 -10.93 10.44
N ASN A 88 4.22 -10.97 9.24
CA ASN A 88 5.65 -11.08 8.97
C ASN A 88 6.15 -9.83 8.21
N PRO A 89 6.16 -8.66 8.89
CA PRO A 89 6.59 -7.43 8.25
C PRO A 89 8.08 -7.52 7.91
N GLY A 90 8.46 -6.96 6.76
CA GLY A 90 9.86 -6.97 6.33
C GLY A 90 10.74 -6.06 7.21
N LYS A 91 12.06 -6.09 6.97
CA LYS A 91 12.92 -5.03 7.53
C LYS A 91 12.48 -3.66 6.97
N PRO A 92 12.56 -2.58 7.78
CA PRO A 92 12.18 -1.23 7.35
C PRO A 92 12.92 -0.80 6.09
N VAL A 93 12.25 0.04 5.30
CA VAL A 93 12.78 0.58 4.03
C VAL A 93 13.64 1.81 4.30
N LEU A 94 13.22 2.64 5.24
CA LEU A 94 13.98 3.81 5.65
C LEU A 94 14.11 3.82 7.17
N VAL A 95 15.33 3.95 7.67
CA VAL A 95 15.61 4.12 9.09
C VAL A 95 16.35 5.44 9.28
N LEU A 96 15.78 6.34 10.07
CA LEU A 96 16.44 7.57 10.49
C LEU A 96 16.99 7.36 11.89
N SER A 97 18.31 7.27 12.00
CA SER A 97 19.02 7.07 13.26
C SER A 97 19.92 8.28 13.57
N PRO A 98 20.40 8.44 14.80
CA PRO A 98 21.42 9.45 15.11
C PRO A 98 22.72 9.29 14.33
N ALA A 99 23.05 8.06 13.87
CA ALA A 99 24.27 7.80 13.10
C ALA A 99 24.13 8.22 11.63
N GLY A 100 22.91 8.15 11.09
CA GLY A 100 22.65 8.45 9.69
C GLY A 100 21.30 7.95 9.21
N LEU A 101 21.12 8.06 7.90
CA LEU A 101 19.98 7.56 7.16
C LEU A 101 20.34 6.21 6.54
N THR A 102 19.56 5.17 6.88
CA THR A 102 19.70 3.87 6.24
C THR A 102 18.54 3.65 5.29
N LEU A 103 18.84 3.51 4.00
CA LEU A 103 17.88 3.21 2.95
C LEU A 103 18.07 1.76 2.47
N ARG A 104 17.02 0.97 2.54
CA ARG A 104 17.00 -0.40 2.03
C ARG A 104 16.24 -0.43 0.71
N ILE A 105 16.98 -0.60 -0.38
CA ILE A 105 16.39 -0.73 -1.72
C ILE A 105 16.05 -2.21 -1.93
N VAL A 106 14.78 -2.47 -2.24
CA VAL A 106 14.29 -3.83 -2.49
C VAL A 106 15.12 -4.45 -3.62
N SER A 107 15.62 -5.67 -3.37
CA SER A 107 16.44 -6.48 -4.30
C SER A 107 17.90 -6.04 -4.53
N LEU A 108 18.43 -5.02 -3.83
CA LEU A 108 19.82 -4.59 -4.01
C LEU A 108 20.63 -4.62 -2.73
N LYS A 109 20.74 -3.47 -2.06
CA LYS A 109 21.66 -3.28 -0.95
C LYS A 109 21.04 -2.34 0.08
N GLU A 110 21.45 -2.54 1.32
CA GLU A 110 21.25 -1.58 2.39
C GLU A 110 22.33 -0.50 2.29
N VAL A 111 21.90 0.74 2.09
CA VAL A 111 22.76 1.91 1.94
C VAL A 111 22.67 2.73 3.21
N HIS A 112 23.79 2.91 3.89
CA HIS A 112 23.89 3.81 5.04
C HIS A 112 24.54 5.12 4.63
N ILE A 113 23.91 6.24 4.94
CA ILE A 113 24.34 7.59 4.61
C ILE A 113 24.51 8.36 5.91
N PRO A 114 25.74 8.66 6.33
CA PRO A 114 25.97 9.40 7.56
C PRO A 114 25.54 10.86 7.41
N TRP A 115 25.15 11.51 8.51
CA TRP A 115 24.60 12.87 8.46
C TRP A 115 25.57 13.94 7.98
N HIS A 116 26.88 13.77 8.18
CA HIS A 116 27.90 14.70 7.70
C HIS A 116 28.08 14.66 6.17
N GLU A 117 27.70 13.56 5.52
CA GLU A 117 27.71 13.44 4.06
C GLU A 117 26.51 14.15 3.42
N VAL A 118 25.45 14.36 4.19
CA VAL A 118 24.27 15.09 3.74
C VAL A 118 24.60 16.58 3.67
N GLN A 119 24.58 17.13 2.47
CA GLN A 119 24.89 18.53 2.19
C GLN A 119 23.67 19.44 2.30
N ALA A 120 22.49 18.92 1.94
CA ALA A 120 21.23 19.65 1.99
C ALA A 120 20.04 18.68 2.06
N VAL A 121 18.91 19.19 2.54
CA VAL A 121 17.60 18.50 2.52
C VAL A 121 16.60 19.42 1.83
N ASP A 122 16.12 19.01 0.66
CA ASP A 122 15.21 19.80 -0.19
C ASP A 122 13.85 19.09 -0.34
N ALA A 123 12.87 19.80 -0.89
CA ALA A 123 11.66 19.21 -1.46
C ALA A 123 11.71 19.37 -2.98
N ILE A 124 11.52 18.27 -3.70
CA ILE A 124 11.56 18.27 -5.17
C ILE A 124 10.44 17.42 -5.75
N ASP A 125 10.04 17.76 -6.97
CA ASP A 125 9.09 16.99 -7.75
C ASP A 125 9.82 16.09 -8.74
N PHE A 126 9.42 14.83 -8.79
CA PHE A 126 9.92 13.84 -9.74
C PHE A 126 8.87 13.46 -10.76
N SER A 127 9.30 13.27 -12.00
CA SER A 127 8.48 12.64 -13.03
C SER A 127 9.26 11.52 -13.68
N VAL A 128 8.77 10.28 -13.54
CA VAL A 128 9.44 9.09 -14.05
C VAL A 128 8.51 8.32 -14.94
N TRP A 129 9.06 7.78 -16.03
CA TRP A 129 8.35 6.85 -16.89
C TRP A 129 8.21 5.50 -16.18
N SER A 130 6.98 5.00 -16.05
CA SER A 130 6.75 3.68 -15.50
C SER A 130 6.68 2.65 -16.63
N PRO A 131 7.45 1.55 -16.61
CA PRO A 131 7.21 0.46 -17.55
C PRO A 131 5.90 -0.30 -17.24
N ARG A 132 5.40 -0.21 -16.01
CA ARG A 132 4.15 -0.88 -15.58
C ARG A 132 2.89 -0.12 -16.02
N PHE A 133 3.00 1.18 -16.24
CA PHE A 133 1.89 2.04 -16.61
C PHE A 133 2.32 2.93 -17.78
N PRO A 134 1.59 2.99 -18.91
CA PRO A 134 2.01 3.73 -20.11
C PRO A 134 1.85 5.26 -19.97
N TYR A 135 2.19 5.82 -18.81
CA TYR A 135 2.18 7.24 -18.50
C TYR A 135 3.32 7.61 -17.54
N ARG A 136 3.70 8.89 -17.54
CA ARG A 136 4.65 9.43 -16.57
C ARG A 136 3.98 9.57 -15.20
N VAL A 137 4.52 8.89 -14.20
CA VAL A 137 4.11 9.08 -12.81
C VAL A 137 4.81 10.32 -12.28
N ARG A 138 4.05 11.22 -11.66
CA ARG A 138 4.59 12.40 -10.97
C ARG A 138 4.51 12.18 -9.48
N PHE A 139 5.64 12.26 -8.81
CA PHE A 139 5.75 12.31 -7.36
C PHE A 139 6.01 13.76 -6.97
N ARG A 140 5.15 14.33 -6.13
CA ARG A 140 5.27 15.71 -5.68
C ARG A 140 5.86 15.74 -4.28
N ASP A 141 6.50 16.84 -3.91
CA ASP A 141 6.96 17.08 -2.54
C ASP A 141 7.80 15.90 -1.98
N CYS A 142 8.65 15.30 -2.81
CA CYS A 142 9.57 14.26 -2.35
C CYS A 142 10.67 14.91 -1.52
N THR A 143 10.98 14.33 -0.36
CA THR A 143 12.13 14.75 0.43
C THR A 143 13.40 14.32 -0.29
N ALA A 144 14.24 15.25 -0.70
CA ALA A 144 15.51 14.99 -1.37
C ALA A 144 16.67 15.20 -0.41
N VAL A 145 17.48 14.16 -0.23
CA VAL A 145 18.73 14.25 0.51
C VAL A 145 19.85 14.43 -0.51
N LEU A 146 20.60 15.53 -0.38
CA LEU A 146 21.68 15.86 -1.29
C LEU A 146 23.01 15.35 -0.74
N VAL A 147 23.73 14.55 -1.52
CA VAL A 147 25.04 13.98 -1.15
C VAL A 147 26.10 14.30 -2.20
N SER A 148 27.38 14.14 -1.86
CA SER A 148 28.45 14.31 -2.85
C SER A 148 28.38 13.21 -3.91
N LYS A 149 28.75 13.54 -5.14
CA LYS A 149 28.91 12.54 -6.21
C LYS A 149 29.98 11.50 -5.84
N ALA A 150 31.06 11.91 -5.18
CA ALA A 150 32.12 10.98 -4.75
C ALA A 150 31.59 9.90 -3.81
N PHE A 151 30.78 10.27 -2.82
CA PHE A 151 30.15 9.30 -1.93
C PHE A 151 29.17 8.38 -2.66
N TYR A 152 28.33 8.96 -3.53
CA TYR A 152 27.39 8.19 -4.34
C TYR A 152 28.13 7.16 -5.20
N ASP A 153 29.16 7.57 -5.93
CA ASP A 153 29.94 6.69 -6.81
C ASP A 153 30.65 5.57 -6.02
N ALA A 154 31.13 5.86 -4.80
CA ALA A 154 31.81 4.88 -3.96
C ALA A 154 30.88 3.87 -3.25
N HIS A 155 29.71 4.31 -2.78
CA HIS A 155 28.89 3.49 -1.85
C HIS A 155 27.54 3.04 -2.41
N ILE A 156 27.00 3.77 -3.40
CA ILE A 156 25.62 3.61 -3.89
C ILE A 156 25.61 3.18 -5.36
N HIS A 157 26.50 3.74 -6.18
CA HIS A 157 26.49 3.54 -7.61
C HIS A 157 26.70 2.08 -7.99
N VAL A 158 25.85 1.60 -8.88
CA VAL A 158 25.99 0.29 -9.52
C VAL A 158 26.32 0.54 -10.99
N ALA A 159 27.49 0.07 -11.45
CA ALA A 159 27.96 0.32 -12.81
C ALA A 159 27.00 -0.21 -13.89
N SER A 160 26.41 -1.38 -13.66
CA SER A 160 25.48 -2.01 -14.61
C SER A 160 24.07 -1.43 -14.51
N ALA A 161 23.59 -0.82 -15.60
CA ALA A 161 22.22 -0.32 -15.72
C ALA A 161 21.17 -1.44 -15.56
N PHE A 162 21.49 -2.66 -15.99
CA PHE A 162 20.62 -3.83 -15.79
C PHE A 162 20.48 -4.18 -14.31
N MET A 163 21.58 -4.12 -13.55
CA MET A 163 21.58 -4.40 -12.11
C MET A 163 20.93 -3.31 -11.27
N ARG A 164 20.84 -2.07 -11.75
CA ARG A 164 20.12 -0.99 -11.04
C ARG A 164 18.62 -1.27 -10.89
N GLY A 165 18.07 -2.08 -11.80
CA GLY A 165 16.66 -2.41 -11.82
C GLY A 165 15.76 -1.23 -12.25
N PRO A 166 14.46 -1.51 -12.47
CA PRO A 166 13.49 -0.48 -12.83
C PRO A 166 13.26 0.49 -11.66
N GLY A 167 13.25 1.79 -11.95
CA GLY A 167 12.98 2.84 -10.96
C GLY A 167 14.22 3.44 -10.29
N TRP A 168 15.44 3.06 -10.67
CA TRP A 168 16.66 3.68 -10.13
C TRP A 168 16.67 5.22 -10.29
N GLU A 169 16.31 5.71 -11.47
CA GLU A 169 16.19 7.15 -11.79
C GLU A 169 15.09 7.88 -10.99
N SER A 170 14.20 7.13 -10.33
CA SER A 170 13.23 7.70 -9.40
C SER A 170 13.80 7.93 -8.00
N LEU A 171 14.87 7.22 -7.65
CA LEU A 171 15.53 7.31 -6.34
C LEU A 171 16.77 8.17 -6.40
N PHE A 172 17.55 8.09 -7.48
CA PHE A 172 18.83 8.76 -7.61
C PHE A 172 18.83 9.65 -8.84
N ARG A 173 19.14 10.93 -8.63
CA ARG A 173 19.26 11.89 -9.73
C ARG A 173 20.52 12.71 -9.57
N ALA A 174 21.42 12.59 -10.53
CA ALA A 174 22.59 13.46 -10.60
C ALA A 174 22.15 14.89 -10.93
N ARG A 175 22.81 15.85 -10.28
CA ARG A 175 22.75 17.27 -10.61
C ARG A 175 24.02 17.69 -11.35
N ASP A 176 23.91 18.77 -12.11
CA ASP A 176 25.03 19.32 -12.90
C ASP A 176 26.16 19.87 -12.03
N ASP A 177 25.88 20.15 -10.75
CA ASP A 177 26.84 20.68 -9.77
C ASP A 177 27.69 19.60 -9.07
N GLY A 178 27.70 18.37 -9.58
CA GLY A 178 28.49 17.28 -9.00
C GLY A 178 27.90 16.73 -7.69
N ARG A 179 26.61 16.91 -7.46
CA ARG A 179 25.86 16.34 -6.33
C ARG A 179 24.79 15.39 -6.82
N VAL A 180 24.30 14.54 -5.92
CA VAL A 180 23.25 13.57 -6.24
C VAL A 180 22.09 13.74 -5.27
N HIS A 181 20.89 13.90 -5.82
CA HIS A 181 19.64 13.85 -5.06
C HIS A 181 19.24 12.40 -4.83
N ILE A 182 18.99 12.08 -3.56
CA ILE A 182 18.40 10.82 -3.12
C ILE A 182 16.97 11.12 -2.71
N ALA A 183 16.02 10.65 -3.50
CA ALA A 183 14.60 10.86 -3.31
C ALA A 183 14.02 9.89 -2.27
N LEU A 184 13.44 10.43 -1.22
CA LEU A 184 12.65 9.70 -0.25
C LEU A 184 11.17 9.90 -0.57
N HIS A 185 10.56 8.88 -1.17
CA HIS A 185 9.16 8.92 -1.60
C HIS A 185 8.22 8.72 -0.41
N HIS A 186 7.65 9.83 0.07
CA HIS A 186 6.75 9.82 1.21
C HIS A 186 5.50 8.94 0.97
N ASP A 187 5.01 8.85 -0.28
CA ASP A 187 3.93 7.95 -0.70
C ASP A 187 4.26 6.47 -0.46
N GLN A 188 5.50 6.06 -0.73
CA GLN A 188 5.95 4.67 -0.54
C GLN A 188 6.13 4.32 0.94
N LEU A 189 6.43 5.34 1.76
CA LEU A 189 6.56 5.21 3.21
C LEU A 189 5.24 5.43 3.95
N SER A 190 4.21 5.89 3.23
CA SER A 190 2.88 6.20 3.75
C SER A 190 2.91 7.19 4.91
N VAL A 191 3.74 8.22 4.77
CA VAL A 191 3.87 9.33 5.72
C VAL A 191 3.67 10.64 4.97
N PRO A 192 3.04 11.67 5.57
CA PRO A 192 2.95 12.97 4.93
C PRO A 192 4.32 13.53 4.56
N SER A 193 4.44 14.14 3.37
CA SER A 193 5.70 14.72 2.86
C SER A 193 6.36 15.67 3.86
N GLY A 194 5.58 16.56 4.47
CA GLY A 194 6.04 17.52 5.47
C GLY A 194 6.60 16.87 6.73
N GLU A 195 5.99 15.78 7.20
CA GLU A 195 6.44 15.07 8.40
C GLU A 195 7.77 14.34 8.15
N LEU A 196 7.89 13.65 7.02
CA LEU A 196 9.12 12.98 6.63
C LEU A 196 10.27 13.99 6.46
N ARG A 197 10.02 15.10 5.76
CA ARG A 197 11.01 16.16 5.56
C ARG A 197 11.47 16.76 6.88
N ALA A 198 10.53 17.14 7.75
CA ALA A 198 10.85 17.70 9.06
C ALA A 198 11.69 16.74 9.91
N ALA A 199 11.36 15.44 9.90
CA ALA A 199 12.09 14.42 10.65
C ALA A 199 13.54 14.23 10.14
N VAL A 200 13.76 14.28 8.84
CA VAL A 200 15.10 14.21 8.22
C VAL A 200 15.88 15.49 8.51
N GLU A 201 15.27 16.66 8.30
CA GLU A 201 15.90 17.96 8.47
C GLU A 201 16.31 18.23 9.92
N ALA A 202 15.46 17.86 10.88
CA ALA A 202 15.77 17.97 12.31
C ALA A 202 17.01 17.14 12.70
N ARG A 203 17.15 15.92 12.16
CA ARG A 203 18.29 15.03 12.43
C ARG A 203 19.55 15.48 11.72
N TRP A 204 19.42 15.86 10.45
CA TRP A 204 20.52 16.43 9.70
C TRP A 204 21.11 17.65 10.42
N ARG A 205 20.27 18.61 10.84
CA ARG A 205 20.74 19.76 11.64
C ARG A 205 21.39 19.35 12.96
N ALA A 206 20.83 18.36 13.65
CA ALA A 206 21.34 17.92 14.95
C ALA A 206 22.68 17.16 14.89
N PHE A 207 22.99 16.49 13.76
CA PHE A 207 24.10 15.56 13.67
C PHE A 207 25.08 15.80 12.52
N ARG A 208 24.85 16.77 11.62
CA ARG A 208 25.74 17.06 10.48
C ARG A 208 27.19 17.38 10.85
N GLU A 209 27.42 17.89 12.06
CA GLU A 209 28.77 18.22 12.56
C GLU A 209 29.46 17.05 13.26
N ARG A 210 28.77 15.91 13.45
CA ARG A 210 29.36 14.73 14.10
C ARG A 210 30.02 13.82 13.08
N SER A 211 31.33 13.64 13.24
CA SER A 211 32.11 12.63 12.52
C SER A 211 31.76 11.22 12.99
N THR A 212 31.94 10.22 12.11
CA THR A 212 31.65 8.80 12.37
C THR A 212 32.35 8.26 13.62
N GLU A 213 33.53 8.77 13.97
CA GLU A 213 34.29 8.35 15.15
C GLU A 213 33.59 8.67 16.47
N SER A 214 32.79 9.74 16.54
CA SER A 214 32.02 10.09 17.74
C SER A 214 30.74 9.28 17.92
N LEU A 215 30.37 8.44 16.94
CA LEU A 215 29.10 7.70 16.92
C LEU A 215 29.21 6.26 17.44
N SER A 216 30.42 5.71 17.59
CA SER A 216 30.63 4.38 18.21
C SER A 216 30.21 4.32 19.69
N THR A 217 29.94 5.46 20.33
CA THR A 217 29.45 5.58 21.71
C THR A 217 27.98 5.99 21.79
N VAL A 218 27.17 5.79 20.73
CA VAL A 218 25.73 6.09 20.79
C VAL A 218 24.96 4.86 21.31
N PRO A 219 24.24 4.98 22.44
CA PRO A 219 23.45 3.89 22.98
C PRO A 219 22.31 3.57 22.02
N SER A 220 21.97 2.28 21.94
CA SER A 220 20.75 1.74 21.32
C SER A 220 19.52 2.44 21.90
N GLY A 221 19.14 3.59 21.34
CA GLY A 221 17.97 4.34 21.75
C GLY A 221 16.69 3.53 21.49
N PRO A 222 15.58 3.84 22.19
CA PRO A 222 14.32 3.17 21.97
C PRO A 222 13.91 3.32 20.49
N ARG A 223 13.74 2.17 19.82
CA ARG A 223 13.26 2.11 18.44
C ARG A 223 11.75 2.30 18.46
N ILE A 224 11.28 3.34 17.81
CA ILE A 224 9.85 3.56 17.62
C ILE A 224 9.56 3.30 16.16
N SER A 225 8.91 2.17 15.89
CA SER A 225 8.12 2.04 14.68
C SER A 225 7.01 3.06 14.81
N ILE A 226 7.01 4.12 13.98
CA ILE A 226 5.96 5.14 14.05
C ILE A 226 4.64 4.42 13.76
N PRO A 227 3.72 4.30 14.75
CA PRO A 227 2.41 3.75 14.48
C PRO A 227 1.68 4.75 13.60
N ASP A 228 1.20 4.23 12.47
CA ASP A 228 0.59 4.99 11.41
C ASP A 228 -0.64 5.78 11.87
N ARG A 229 -0.67 7.07 11.54
CA ARG A 229 -1.80 7.99 11.80
C ARG A 229 -2.78 8.08 10.63
N THR A 230 -2.54 7.37 9.52
CA THR A 230 -3.34 7.49 8.29
C THR A 230 -4.36 6.37 8.08
N ALA A 231 -4.59 5.52 9.09
CA ALA A 231 -5.52 4.39 9.03
C ALA A 231 -7.02 4.71 8.75
N LEU A 232 -7.39 5.97 8.49
CA LEU A 232 -8.80 6.36 8.28
C LEU A 232 -9.02 7.48 7.24
N ILE A 233 -8.06 7.75 6.36
CA ILE A 233 -8.33 8.58 5.17
C ILE A 233 -8.36 7.66 3.94
N THR A 234 -9.28 6.70 3.97
CA THR A 234 -9.87 6.23 2.72
C THR A 234 -10.59 7.44 2.13
N SER A 235 -9.98 8.04 1.10
CA SER A 235 -10.59 9.12 0.34
C SER A 235 -12.09 8.80 0.10
N PRO A 236 -13.02 9.76 0.30
CA PRO A 236 -14.44 9.57 0.00
C PRO A 236 -14.66 9.04 -1.43
N TRP A 237 -13.74 9.37 -2.34
CA TRP A 237 -13.70 8.86 -3.70
C TRP A 237 -13.41 7.36 -3.81
N SER A 238 -12.63 6.79 -2.90
CA SER A 238 -12.38 5.34 -2.85
C SER A 238 -13.60 4.58 -2.32
N PHE A 239 -14.37 5.16 -1.39
CA PHE A 239 -15.63 4.57 -0.92
C PHE A 239 -16.70 4.57 -2.01
N LEU A 240 -16.81 5.65 -2.79
CA LEU A 240 -17.77 5.73 -3.91
C LEU A 240 -17.49 4.68 -5.00
N LYS A 241 -16.21 4.39 -5.27
CA LYS A 241 -15.81 3.34 -6.23
C LYS A 241 -16.13 1.91 -5.75
N ILE A 242 -16.24 1.69 -4.43
CA ILE A 242 -16.62 0.41 -3.83
C ILE A 242 -18.15 0.25 -3.78
N ALA A 243 -18.88 1.32 -3.45
CA ALA A 243 -20.33 1.28 -3.29
C ALA A 243 -21.09 1.05 -4.61
N VAL A 244 -20.62 1.65 -5.71
CA VAL A 244 -21.28 1.56 -7.04
C VAL A 244 -21.37 0.13 -7.59
N PRO A 245 -20.28 -0.67 -7.66
CA PRO A 245 -20.37 -2.04 -8.15
C PRO A 245 -21.18 -2.95 -7.22
N LEU A 246 -21.12 -2.74 -5.90
CA LEU A 246 -21.93 -3.51 -4.93
C LEU A 246 -23.42 -3.22 -5.08
N ALA A 247 -23.81 -1.95 -5.25
CA ALA A 247 -25.19 -1.57 -5.54
C ALA A 247 -25.67 -2.17 -6.87
N GLY A 248 -24.81 -2.19 -7.90
CA GLY A 248 -25.11 -2.83 -9.19
C GLY A 248 -25.42 -4.32 -9.05
N ILE A 249 -24.63 -5.06 -8.26
CA ILE A 249 -24.84 -6.49 -7.99
C ILE A 249 -26.16 -6.73 -7.24
N VAL A 250 -26.47 -5.93 -6.22
CA VAL A 250 -27.73 -6.04 -5.46
C VAL A 250 -28.96 -5.76 -6.34
N VAL A 251 -28.90 -4.73 -7.18
CA VAL A 251 -30.01 -4.38 -8.09
C VAL A 251 -30.21 -5.46 -9.16
N LEU A 252 -29.13 -6.04 -9.69
CA LEU A 252 -29.22 -7.10 -10.69
C LEU A 252 -29.80 -8.40 -10.11
N GLY A 253 -29.40 -8.75 -8.88
CA GLY A 253 -29.99 -9.89 -8.14
C GLY A 253 -31.48 -9.68 -7.85
N ALA A 254 -31.86 -8.49 -7.39
CA ALA A 254 -33.26 -8.17 -7.08
C ALA A 254 -34.16 -8.15 -8.33
N LYS A 255 -33.64 -7.73 -9.49
CA LYS A 255 -34.40 -7.73 -10.76
C LYS A 255 -34.65 -9.15 -11.29
N ARG A 256 -33.69 -10.07 -11.10
CA ARG A 256 -33.83 -11.48 -11.52
C ARG A 256 -34.80 -12.26 -10.62
N ALA A 257 -34.84 -11.95 -9.33
CA ALA A 257 -35.81 -12.55 -8.40
C ALA A 257 -37.28 -12.21 -8.75
N ARG A 258 -37.56 -11.00 -9.26
CA ARG A 258 -38.91 -10.62 -9.72
C ARG A 258 -39.33 -11.38 -10.99
N HIS A 259 -38.42 -11.55 -11.94
CA HIS A 259 -38.72 -12.29 -13.17
C HIS A 259 -39.03 -13.78 -12.95
N LEU A 260 -38.50 -14.38 -11.88
CA LEU A 260 -38.81 -15.76 -11.50
C LEU A 260 -40.13 -15.89 -10.72
N GLY A 261 -40.63 -14.81 -10.11
CA GLY A 261 -41.93 -14.79 -9.41
C GLY A 261 -43.13 -14.71 -10.36
N ASP A 262 -42.99 -14.05 -11.51
CA ASP A 262 -44.10 -13.79 -12.44
C ASP A 262 -44.39 -14.96 -13.41
N GLY A 263 -43.50 -15.96 -13.50
CA GLY A 263 -43.63 -17.09 -14.45
C GLY A 263 -44.51 -18.25 -13.99
N GLY A 264 -45.00 -18.26 -12.74
CA GLY A 264 -45.71 -19.40 -12.15
C GLY A 264 -47.24 -19.40 -12.29
N ALA A 265 -47.85 -18.37 -12.86
CA ALA A 265 -49.30 -18.16 -12.81
C ALA A 265 -50.07 -18.37 -14.13
N ALA A 266 -49.45 -18.95 -15.18
CA ALA A 266 -50.14 -19.25 -16.43
C ALA A 266 -50.48 -20.75 -16.55
N ALA A 267 -51.65 -21.10 -16.02
CA ALA A 267 -52.28 -22.42 -16.16
C ALA A 267 -52.70 -22.74 -17.61
N GLY A 268 -52.72 -24.02 -17.95
CA GLY A 268 -53.53 -24.55 -19.06
C GLY A 268 -54.41 -25.69 -18.54
N PRO A 269 -55.75 -25.65 -18.67
CA PRO A 269 -56.62 -26.72 -18.19
C PRO A 269 -56.49 -28.00 -19.04
N PRO A 270 -56.76 -29.18 -18.47
CA PRO A 270 -56.57 -30.47 -19.13
C PRO A 270 -57.56 -30.66 -20.29
N ARG A 271 -57.01 -30.92 -21.49
CA ARG A 271 -57.78 -31.37 -22.65
C ARG A 271 -58.37 -32.75 -22.38
N THR A 272 -59.68 -32.81 -22.19
CA THR A 272 -60.46 -34.05 -22.18
C THR A 272 -60.48 -34.66 -23.59
N ARG A 273 -59.92 -35.87 -23.71
CA ARG A 273 -59.86 -36.65 -24.95
C ARG A 273 -61.19 -37.40 -25.09
N GLY A 274 -62.08 -36.89 -25.94
CA GLY A 274 -63.36 -37.53 -26.27
C GLY A 274 -63.15 -38.83 -27.05
N ALA A 275 -63.69 -39.92 -26.51
CA ALA A 275 -63.89 -41.19 -27.20
C ALA A 275 -65.04 -41.03 -28.20
N GLY A 276 -64.77 -41.29 -29.48
CA GLY A 276 -65.78 -41.32 -30.54
C GLY A 276 -65.74 -42.67 -31.25
N ALA A 277 -66.59 -43.58 -30.82
CA ALA A 277 -66.97 -44.77 -31.57
C ALA A 277 -67.83 -44.35 -32.77
N ARG A 278 -67.58 -44.91 -33.96
CA ARG A 278 -68.60 -44.99 -35.01
C ARG A 278 -68.35 -46.20 -35.91
N ALA A 279 -69.36 -47.06 -35.91
CA ALA A 279 -69.60 -48.15 -36.84
C ALA A 279 -70.14 -47.63 -38.19
N GLN A 280 -70.36 -48.58 -39.12
CA GLN A 280 -70.85 -48.52 -40.51
C GLN A 280 -69.68 -48.57 -41.53
N ALA A 281 -69.62 -49.52 -42.47
CA ALA A 281 -70.63 -50.41 -43.05
C ALA A 281 -70.08 -51.84 -43.27
#